data_AF-A0A960P1G0-F1
#
_entry.id   AF-A0A960P1G0-F1
#
_cell.length_a   1.000
_cell.length_b   1.000
_cell.length_c   1.000
_cell.angle_alpha   90.00
_cell.angle_beta   90.00
_cell.angle_gamma   90.00
#
_symmetry.space_group_name_H-M   'P 1'
#
loop_
_entity.id
_entity.type
_entity.pdbx_description
1 polymer ?
#
loop_
_entity_poly.entity_id
_entity_poly.type
_entity_poly.pdbx_seq_one_letter_code
_entity_poly.pdbx_strand_id
1 'polypeptide(L)'
;MTQSELPPDTDDERPNLRVVGDDEATDGDGVKDEPESEPESGPRSKRSSRKSRGERGDKEKPKGERRKPERDAAPETVQDPLVAARAVLAGLDPESAYKALLSLVRPGHHDLLQTLDYTPALEFHDPTCVKVDPDPSGLETVDLYAHAAFPEFDRILAEPFADPRNDHLFNSVRNLLFSENQNVALVTNHGEIIDIALVLGAFLLAMCDPDRTFGVLGDRVELDDLADRINVLVSRMVVTQAALGVPAMQVLQIGARTFLSIPQTASRKRAKLDADTSRANNIVMRHELGEQLAKGGQVLAMAASGSQDLSLAAGLMTKARNSWLKRRGDEPPEESTLHLQPLYDGTIKLMRSCDYVLPVAISLDPARPCCVLGELTKMTEADDCHRVMDWIAHAHQEATEVPTIYHWHEDDLLTQVRSLAESFRR
;
A
#
# COMPACT_ATOMS: atom_id res chain seq x y z
N MET A 1 12.27 -34.60 -53.38
CA MET A 1 11.92 -35.47 -52.24
C MET A 1 12.75 -34.98 -51.08
N THR A 2 12.25 -34.27 -50.06
CA THR A 2 10.90 -34.16 -49.48
C THR A 2 10.74 -32.77 -48.85
N GLN A 3 9.57 -32.16 -49.08
CA GLN A 3 9.02 -31.04 -48.31
C GLN A 3 8.44 -31.56 -46.98
N SER A 4 8.44 -30.72 -45.93
CA SER A 4 7.57 -30.80 -44.74
C SER A 4 7.91 -29.56 -43.88
N GLU A 5 7.15 -28.46 -43.95
CA GLU A 5 5.83 -28.17 -43.36
C GLU A 5 5.97 -27.38 -42.03
N LEU A 6 5.72 -26.08 -42.13
CA LEU A 6 5.40 -25.20 -41.00
C LEU A 6 3.95 -25.49 -40.56
N PRO A 7 3.63 -25.51 -39.25
CA PRO A 7 2.25 -25.63 -38.80
C PRO A 7 1.49 -24.30 -38.97
N PRO A 8 0.16 -24.36 -39.18
CA PRO A 8 -0.68 -23.22 -39.50
C PRO A 8 -1.15 -22.43 -38.28
N ASP A 9 -1.44 -21.15 -38.52
CA ASP A 9 -2.33 -20.31 -37.72
C ASP A 9 -3.59 -21.08 -37.33
N THR A 10 -3.91 -21.05 -36.05
CA THR A 10 -5.26 -21.38 -35.57
C THR A 10 -5.79 -20.15 -34.84
N ASP A 11 -6.64 -19.43 -35.58
CA ASP A 11 -7.64 -18.52 -35.05
C ASP A 11 -8.45 -19.24 -33.96
N ASP A 12 -8.28 -18.83 -32.71
CA ASP A 12 -9.18 -19.24 -31.63
C ASP A 12 -10.15 -18.09 -31.37
N GLU A 13 -11.30 -18.21 -32.03
CA GLU A 13 -12.50 -17.38 -31.89
C GLU A 13 -12.98 -17.39 -30.43
N ARG A 14 -12.58 -16.37 -29.65
CA ARG A 14 -13.27 -16.06 -28.38
C ARG A 14 -14.52 -15.23 -28.67
N PRO A 15 -15.68 -15.60 -28.10
CA PRO A 15 -16.93 -14.89 -28.36
C PRO A 15 -16.90 -13.47 -27.78
N ASN A 16 -17.20 -12.51 -28.66
CA ASN A 16 -17.47 -11.11 -28.34
C ASN A 16 -18.63 -11.00 -27.32
N LEU A 17 -18.31 -10.71 -26.06
CA LEU A 17 -19.26 -10.15 -25.10
C LEU A 17 -19.11 -8.62 -25.11
N ARG A 18 -20.03 -7.96 -25.81
CA ARG A 18 -20.32 -6.53 -25.66
C ARG A 18 -20.91 -6.28 -24.27
N VAL A 19 -20.43 -5.25 -23.58
CA VAL A 19 -21.28 -4.47 -22.67
C VAL A 19 -21.19 -3.01 -23.11
N VAL A 20 -22.27 -2.61 -23.77
CA VAL A 20 -22.66 -1.25 -24.11
C VAL A 20 -23.17 -0.59 -22.82
N GLY A 21 -22.91 0.71 -22.68
CA GLY A 21 -23.19 1.49 -21.49
C GLY A 21 -24.65 1.52 -21.06
N ASP A 22 -24.83 1.58 -19.73
CA ASP A 22 -26.09 1.87 -19.08
C ASP A 22 -26.25 3.39 -18.97
N ASP A 23 -27.15 3.93 -19.79
CA ASP A 23 -27.88 5.16 -19.55
C ASP A 23 -29.37 4.82 -19.47
N GLU A 24 -30.01 5.45 -18.49
CA GLU A 24 -31.46 5.68 -18.33
C GLU A 24 -32.38 4.55 -17.84
N ALA A 25 -32.91 4.83 -16.65
CA ALA A 25 -34.14 4.31 -16.09
C ALA A 25 -35.36 4.69 -16.94
N THR A 26 -36.38 3.81 -16.99
CA THR A 26 -37.76 4.12 -16.59
C THR A 26 -38.69 2.90 -16.72
N ASP A 27 -39.59 2.82 -15.75
CA ASP A 27 -40.97 2.33 -15.75
C ASP A 27 -41.32 0.91 -16.26
N GLY A 28 -41.87 0.12 -15.33
CA GLY A 28 -42.56 -1.13 -15.61
C GLY A 28 -43.41 -1.59 -14.43
N ASP A 29 -44.70 -1.26 -14.49
CA ASP A 29 -45.80 -1.70 -13.63
C ASP A 29 -45.79 -3.21 -13.32
N GLY A 30 -46.09 -3.57 -12.06
CA GLY A 30 -46.15 -4.96 -11.60
C GLY A 30 -46.94 -5.14 -10.31
N VAL A 31 -48.26 -4.96 -10.41
CA VAL A 31 -49.38 -5.63 -9.69
C VAL A 31 -49.06 -6.42 -8.39
N LYS A 32 -49.56 -5.86 -7.28
CA LYS A 32 -50.33 -6.44 -6.15
C LYS A 32 -50.23 -7.95 -5.87
N ASP A 33 -49.88 -8.28 -4.61
CA ASP A 33 -50.76 -9.02 -3.70
C ASP A 33 -50.37 -8.73 -2.24
N GLU A 34 -51.34 -8.24 -1.46
CA GLU A 34 -51.25 -8.01 0.00
C GLU A 34 -51.66 -9.29 0.76
N PRO A 35 -51.15 -9.55 1.97
CA PRO A 35 -51.79 -10.45 2.91
C PRO A 35 -52.81 -9.69 3.79
N GLU A 36 -54.00 -10.28 3.90
CA GLU A 36 -55.15 -9.85 4.68
C GLU A 36 -54.83 -9.64 6.17
N SER A 37 -55.25 -8.50 6.73
CA SER A 37 -55.62 -8.39 8.14
C SER A 37 -56.72 -7.35 8.33
N GLU A 38 -57.84 -7.79 8.90
CA GLU A 38 -58.96 -7.00 9.41
C GLU A 38 -59.35 -7.64 10.78
N PRO A 39 -60.17 -7.01 11.66
CA PRO A 39 -60.80 -5.69 11.56
C PRO A 39 -60.82 -4.89 12.89
N GLU A 40 -61.55 -3.76 12.83
CA GLU A 40 -62.40 -3.16 13.88
C GLU A 40 -61.96 -1.81 14.50
N SER A 41 -62.59 -0.73 14.01
CA SER A 41 -63.69 -0.02 14.71
C SER A 41 -63.78 1.47 14.26
N GLY A 42 -64.93 1.88 13.71
CA GLY A 42 -65.21 3.25 13.23
C GLY A 42 -65.66 4.22 14.34
N PRO A 43 -66.56 5.20 14.09
CA PRO A 43 -66.93 5.88 12.82
C PRO A 43 -67.12 7.42 12.97
N ARG A 44 -67.57 8.08 11.87
CA ARG A 44 -68.21 9.43 11.76
C ARG A 44 -67.26 10.65 11.68
N SER A 45 -67.48 11.73 10.93
CA SER A 45 -68.63 12.21 10.13
C SER A 45 -68.26 13.49 9.33
N LYS A 46 -68.69 13.53 8.05
CA LYS A 46 -69.33 14.63 7.28
C LYS A 46 -68.55 15.87 6.78
N ARG A 47 -68.80 16.08 5.46
CA ARG A 47 -69.17 17.31 4.70
C ARG A 47 -68.03 18.24 4.26
N SER A 48 -67.71 18.25 2.96
CA SER A 48 -68.27 19.08 1.85
C SER A 48 -67.66 20.48 1.83
N SER A 49 -67.11 21.02 0.73
CA SER A 49 -67.72 21.12 -0.60
C SER A 49 -66.78 21.77 -1.64
N ARG A 50 -66.82 21.24 -2.88
CA ARG A 50 -66.93 21.93 -4.19
C ARG A 50 -65.95 23.07 -4.54
N LYS A 51 -65.15 22.88 -5.60
CA LYS A 51 -65.36 23.29 -7.03
C LYS A 51 -64.31 24.37 -7.33
N SER A 52 -63.68 24.51 -8.49
CA SER A 52 -63.90 24.01 -9.85
C SER A 52 -62.72 24.52 -10.67
N ARG A 53 -62.20 23.77 -11.65
CA ARG A 53 -61.61 24.40 -12.83
C ARG A 53 -61.64 23.47 -14.03
N GLY A 54 -62.33 23.93 -15.07
CA GLY A 54 -62.47 23.26 -16.35
C GLY A 54 -61.25 23.46 -17.24
N GLU A 55 -60.91 22.38 -17.91
CA GLU A 55 -60.66 22.22 -19.34
C GLU A 55 -60.16 23.40 -20.22
N ARG A 56 -59.16 22.99 -21.03
CA ARG A 56 -58.88 23.28 -22.44
C ARG A 56 -58.04 24.52 -22.79
N GLY A 57 -56.97 24.24 -23.53
CA GLY A 57 -56.60 25.05 -24.70
C GLY A 57 -55.10 25.15 -24.93
N ASP A 58 -54.59 24.30 -25.84
CA ASP A 58 -53.34 24.52 -26.57
C ASP A 58 -53.23 25.95 -27.13
N LYS A 59 -52.03 26.52 -27.07
CA LYS A 59 -51.46 27.41 -28.10
C LYS A 59 -49.99 27.74 -27.81
N GLU A 60 -49.17 27.52 -28.84
CA GLU A 60 -47.73 27.79 -28.91
C GLU A 60 -47.32 29.27 -28.94
N LYS A 61 -46.02 29.47 -28.68
CA LYS A 61 -45.08 30.59 -29.02
C LYS A 61 -44.80 31.64 -27.92
N PRO A 62 -43.67 32.38 -27.99
CA PRO A 62 -42.27 31.98 -28.22
C PRO A 62 -41.28 32.66 -27.23
N LYS A 63 -39.98 32.35 -27.42
CA LYS A 63 -38.75 32.90 -26.79
C LYS A 63 -38.83 34.31 -26.17
N GLY A 64 -38.33 34.43 -24.94
CA GLY A 64 -37.90 35.68 -24.31
C GLY A 64 -36.67 35.45 -23.43
N GLU A 65 -35.54 36.03 -23.81
CA GLU A 65 -34.30 36.09 -23.04
C GLU A 65 -34.55 36.76 -21.67
N ARG A 66 -34.04 36.15 -20.59
CA ARG A 66 -33.81 36.84 -19.32
C ARG A 66 -32.39 36.58 -18.84
N ARG A 67 -31.63 37.67 -18.82
CA ARG A 67 -30.25 37.82 -18.33
C ARG A 67 -30.09 37.20 -16.94
N LYS A 68 -29.05 36.37 -16.76
CA LYS A 68 -28.51 36.01 -15.44
C LYS A 68 -27.72 37.21 -14.90
N PRO A 69 -27.81 37.53 -13.60
CA PRO A 69 -26.91 38.51 -12.99
C PRO A 69 -25.53 37.88 -12.83
N GLU A 70 -24.51 38.53 -13.40
CA GLU A 70 -23.10 38.27 -13.13
C GLU A 70 -22.85 38.42 -11.63
N ARG A 71 -22.46 37.33 -10.97
CA ARG A 71 -21.73 37.41 -9.71
C ARG A 71 -20.26 37.50 -10.10
N ASP A 72 -19.67 38.66 -9.84
CA ASP A 72 -18.22 38.84 -9.77
C ASP A 72 -17.67 37.88 -8.69
N ALA A 73 -17.31 36.68 -9.11
CA ALA A 73 -16.46 35.81 -8.32
C ALA A 73 -15.04 36.40 -8.43
N ALA A 74 -14.56 36.99 -7.34
CA ALA A 74 -13.14 37.28 -7.18
C ALA A 74 -12.36 35.99 -7.50
N PRO A 75 -11.19 36.08 -8.16
CA PRO A 75 -10.39 34.90 -8.41
C PRO A 75 -10.03 34.26 -7.06
N GLU A 76 -10.58 33.08 -6.79
CA GLU A 76 -10.04 32.20 -5.77
C GLU A 76 -8.57 32.01 -6.11
N THR A 77 -7.69 32.63 -5.32
CA THR A 77 -6.26 32.37 -5.40
C THR A 77 -6.09 30.89 -5.13
N VAL A 78 -5.85 30.11 -6.18
CA VAL A 78 -5.47 28.71 -6.10
C VAL A 78 -4.12 28.69 -5.35
N GLN A 79 -4.17 28.56 -4.03
CA GLN A 79 -2.97 28.37 -3.23
C GLN A 79 -2.33 27.06 -3.68
N ASP A 80 -1.01 27.09 -3.88
CA ASP A 80 -0.23 25.91 -4.20
C ASP A 80 -0.56 24.79 -3.17
N PRO A 81 -1.03 23.61 -3.60
CA PRO A 81 -1.38 22.51 -2.72
C PRO A 81 -0.27 22.14 -1.73
N LEU A 82 1.00 22.32 -2.09
CA LEU A 82 2.13 22.07 -1.21
C LEU A 82 2.23 23.12 -0.10
N VAL A 83 2.06 24.41 -0.42
CA VAL A 83 2.08 25.50 0.56
C VAL A 83 0.94 25.36 1.55
N ALA A 84 -0.26 25.05 1.05
CA ALA A 84 -1.41 24.78 1.89
C ALA A 84 -1.17 23.57 2.82
N ALA A 85 -0.61 22.48 2.29
CA ALA A 85 -0.29 21.30 3.09
C ALA A 85 0.75 21.58 4.18
N ARG A 86 1.82 22.33 3.88
CA ARG A 86 2.82 22.75 4.87
C ARG A 86 2.21 23.62 5.96
N ALA A 87 1.31 24.54 5.60
CA ALA A 87 0.60 25.38 6.57
C ALA A 87 -0.30 24.57 7.51
N VAL A 88 -0.98 23.53 6.99
CA VAL A 88 -1.77 22.61 7.83
C VAL A 88 -0.89 21.93 8.86
N LEU A 89 0.25 21.36 8.45
CA LEU A 89 1.15 20.65 9.37
C LEU A 89 1.76 21.58 10.42
N ALA A 90 2.17 22.78 10.02
CA ALA A 90 2.75 23.78 10.93
C ALA A 90 1.75 24.33 11.97
N GLY A 91 0.43 24.20 11.70
CA GLY A 91 -0.63 24.60 12.63
C GLY A 91 -0.99 23.55 13.67
N LEU A 92 -0.43 22.34 13.59
CA LEU A 92 -0.73 21.25 14.53
C LEU A 92 0.10 21.36 15.81
N ASP A 93 -0.54 21.06 16.94
CA ASP A 93 0.18 20.83 18.20
C ASP A 93 0.93 19.48 18.14
N PRO A 94 2.27 19.47 18.28
CA PRO A 94 3.06 18.23 18.12
C PRO A 94 2.68 17.13 19.09
N GLU A 95 2.41 17.45 20.36
CA GLU A 95 2.06 16.45 21.37
C GLU A 95 0.69 15.81 21.08
N SER A 96 -0.30 16.62 20.68
CA SER A 96 -1.62 16.12 20.29
C SER A 96 -1.56 15.26 19.03
N ALA A 97 -0.77 15.67 18.03
CA ALA A 97 -0.54 14.87 16.82
C ALA A 97 0.15 13.55 17.16
N TYR A 98 1.15 13.56 18.04
CA TYR A 98 1.82 12.37 18.55
C TYR A 98 0.84 11.40 19.21
N LYS A 99 -0.02 11.88 20.12
CA LYS A 99 -1.04 11.05 20.78
C LYS A 99 -2.02 10.42 19.77
N ALA A 100 -2.38 11.15 18.71
CA ALA A 100 -3.21 10.63 17.64
C ALA A 100 -2.50 9.50 16.87
N LEU A 101 -1.20 9.63 16.60
CA LEU A 101 -0.39 8.57 15.96
C LEU A 101 -0.23 7.35 16.87
N LEU A 102 -0.01 7.55 18.16
CA LEU A 102 0.11 6.47 19.14
C LEU A 102 -1.16 5.59 19.15
N SER A 103 -2.34 6.19 18.92
CA SER A 103 -3.60 5.45 18.82
C SER A 103 -3.71 4.54 17.57
N LEU A 104 -2.81 4.68 16.60
CA LEU A 104 -2.70 3.75 15.46
C LEU A 104 -1.95 2.47 15.83
N VAL A 105 -1.06 2.54 16.82
CA VAL A 105 -0.25 1.41 17.28
C VAL A 105 -1.16 0.41 17.98
N ARG A 106 -1.09 -0.85 17.55
CA ARG A 106 -1.80 -1.95 18.22
C ARG A 106 -0.85 -2.58 19.24
N PRO A 107 -1.35 -3.05 20.39
CA PRO A 107 -0.56 -3.87 21.29
C PRO A 107 0.03 -5.07 20.55
N GLY A 108 1.32 -5.36 20.76
CA GLY A 108 2.00 -6.52 20.18
C GLY A 108 2.29 -6.44 18.68
N HIS A 109 2.66 -5.27 18.14
CA HIS A 109 3.08 -5.15 16.74
C HIS A 109 4.35 -5.95 16.42
N HIS A 110 5.24 -6.08 17.40
CA HIS A 110 6.41 -6.95 17.41
C HIS A 110 6.99 -6.94 18.84
N ASP A 111 7.59 -8.05 19.30
CA ASP A 111 8.08 -8.17 20.69
C ASP A 111 9.24 -7.21 21.01
N LEU A 112 10.03 -6.84 20.00
CA LEU A 112 11.14 -5.89 20.15
C LEU A 112 10.67 -4.44 20.33
N LEU A 113 9.52 -4.07 19.74
CA LEU A 113 9.10 -2.68 19.65
C LEU A 113 8.32 -2.27 20.90
N GLN A 114 8.82 -1.24 21.55
CA GLN A 114 8.21 -0.62 22.71
C GLN A 114 7.67 0.75 22.33
N THR A 115 6.66 1.21 23.07
CA THR A 115 6.17 2.57 22.92
C THR A 115 7.25 3.55 23.36
N LEU A 116 7.54 4.52 22.50
CA LEU A 116 8.38 5.68 22.82
C LEU A 116 7.51 6.74 23.50
N ASP A 117 8.08 7.50 24.43
CA ASP A 117 7.39 8.66 25.00
C ASP A 117 7.59 9.89 24.12
N TYR A 118 6.58 10.75 24.06
CA TYR A 118 6.71 12.04 23.39
C TYR A 118 7.80 12.87 24.05
N THR A 119 8.67 13.44 23.23
CA THR A 119 9.64 14.46 23.63
C THR A 119 9.84 15.46 22.50
N PRO A 120 9.84 16.78 22.78
CA PRO A 120 10.11 17.80 21.77
C PRO A 120 11.58 17.81 21.31
N ALA A 121 12.47 17.09 22.00
CA ALA A 121 13.88 16.98 21.61
C ALA A 121 14.10 16.12 20.36
N LEU A 122 13.11 15.31 19.97
CA LEU A 122 13.17 14.48 18.77
C LEU A 122 12.42 15.17 17.64
N GLU A 123 13.16 15.61 16.62
CA GLU A 123 12.62 16.40 15.49
C GLU A 123 11.50 15.66 14.74
N PHE A 124 11.59 14.33 14.64
CA PHE A 124 10.58 13.50 13.97
C PHE A 124 9.24 13.39 14.74
N HIS A 125 9.15 13.91 15.97
CA HIS A 125 7.87 14.10 16.64
C HIS A 125 7.13 15.36 16.14
N ASP A 126 7.81 16.29 15.48
CA ASP A 126 7.18 17.46 14.87
C ASP A 126 6.36 17.03 13.63
N PRO A 127 5.05 17.36 13.52
CA PRO A 127 4.22 17.03 12.37
C PRO A 127 4.74 17.53 11.02
N THR A 128 5.55 18.59 11.02
CA THR A 128 6.18 19.14 9.81
C THR A 128 7.34 18.28 9.30
N CYS A 129 7.96 17.47 10.17
CA CYS A 129 9.02 16.53 9.79
C CYS A 129 8.40 15.33 9.07
N VAL A 130 8.42 15.33 7.74
CA VAL A 130 7.95 14.20 6.90
C VAL A 130 9.10 13.35 6.35
N LYS A 131 10.33 13.79 6.57
CA LYS A 131 11.58 13.23 6.04
C LYS A 131 12.62 13.30 7.14
N VAL A 132 13.36 12.21 7.33
CA VAL A 132 14.50 12.12 8.24
C VAL A 132 15.70 11.65 7.43
N ASP A 133 16.75 12.44 7.41
CA ASP A 133 17.98 12.15 6.65
C ASP A 133 18.84 11.07 7.34
N PRO A 134 19.64 10.32 6.58
CA PRO A 134 20.49 9.26 7.14
C PRO A 134 21.56 9.84 8.07
N ASP A 135 21.94 9.05 9.06
CA ASP A 135 23.02 9.30 10.02
C ASP A 135 23.80 7.98 10.22
N PRO A 136 24.69 7.63 9.27
CA PRO A 136 25.38 6.34 9.29
C PRO A 136 26.33 6.20 10.49
N SER A 137 26.22 5.07 11.19
CA SER A 137 27.06 4.79 12.37
C SER A 137 27.93 3.52 12.25
N GLY A 138 27.69 2.69 11.23
CA GLY A 138 28.43 1.43 10.96
C GLY A 138 27.52 0.22 10.72
N LEU A 139 28.01 -0.72 9.91
CA LEU A 139 27.26 -1.94 9.54
C LEU A 139 27.05 -2.88 10.73
N GLU A 140 27.95 -2.88 11.71
CA GLU A 140 27.84 -3.68 12.93
C GLU A 140 26.61 -3.27 13.75
N THR A 141 26.18 -2.01 13.63
CA THR A 141 24.97 -1.52 14.31
C THR A 141 23.72 -2.06 13.62
N VAL A 142 23.71 -2.09 12.28
CA VAL A 142 22.62 -2.70 11.49
C VAL A 142 22.49 -4.17 11.85
N ASP A 143 23.61 -4.88 11.84
CA ASP A 143 23.71 -6.30 12.17
C ASP A 143 23.16 -6.60 13.57
N LEU A 144 23.57 -5.84 14.58
CA LEU A 144 23.10 -5.98 15.96
C LEU A 144 21.57 -5.85 16.08
N TYR A 145 20.99 -4.80 15.48
CA TYR A 145 19.54 -4.58 15.55
C TYR A 145 18.75 -5.62 14.77
N ALA A 146 19.28 -6.06 13.63
CA ALA A 146 18.65 -7.09 12.82
C ALA A 146 18.55 -8.41 13.59
N HIS A 147 19.63 -8.84 14.25
CA HIS A 147 19.67 -10.03 15.10
C HIS A 147 18.79 -9.92 16.34
N ALA A 148 18.72 -8.74 16.95
CA ALA A 148 17.85 -8.51 18.10
C ALA A 148 16.36 -8.57 17.71
N ALA A 149 16.02 -8.11 16.50
CA ALA A 149 14.67 -8.17 15.97
C ALA A 149 14.30 -9.58 15.51
N PHE A 150 15.22 -10.28 14.86
CA PHE A 150 14.98 -11.60 14.29
C PHE A 150 16.22 -12.49 14.47
N PRO A 151 16.23 -13.42 15.44
CA PRO A 151 17.41 -14.24 15.73
C PRO A 151 17.91 -15.10 14.57
N GLU A 152 17.05 -15.44 13.61
CA GLU A 152 17.42 -16.22 12.42
C GLU A 152 17.81 -15.33 11.23
N PHE A 153 18.05 -14.04 11.47
CA PHE A 153 18.36 -13.04 10.44
C PHE A 153 19.49 -13.47 9.50
N ASP A 154 20.63 -13.93 10.03
CA ASP A 154 21.74 -14.41 9.20
C ASP A 154 21.29 -15.46 8.20
N ARG A 155 20.72 -16.56 8.69
CA ARG A 155 20.35 -17.71 7.87
C ARG A 155 19.24 -17.40 6.87
N ILE A 156 18.24 -16.62 7.30
CA ILE A 156 17.00 -16.44 6.54
C ILE A 156 17.06 -15.21 5.65
N LEU A 157 17.73 -14.13 6.04
CA LEU A 157 17.75 -12.87 5.30
C LEU A 157 19.15 -12.52 4.79
N ALA A 158 20.18 -12.51 5.65
CA ALA A 158 21.51 -12.07 5.20
C ALA A 158 22.14 -13.04 4.18
N GLU A 159 22.08 -14.35 4.43
CA GLU A 159 22.65 -15.39 3.57
C GLU A 159 22.08 -15.36 2.14
N PRO A 160 20.75 -15.29 1.90
CA PRO A 160 20.22 -15.15 0.55
C PRO A 160 20.70 -13.91 -0.20
N PHE A 161 20.86 -12.78 0.49
CA PHE A 161 21.40 -11.55 -0.10
C PHE A 161 22.91 -11.66 -0.35
N ALA A 162 23.66 -12.34 0.50
CA ALA A 162 25.10 -12.53 0.35
C ALA A 162 25.47 -13.67 -0.63
N ASP A 163 24.51 -14.52 -1.02
CA ASP A 163 24.75 -15.70 -1.85
C ASP A 163 25.46 -15.31 -3.18
N PRO A 164 26.62 -15.92 -3.50
CA PRO A 164 27.36 -15.65 -4.73
C PRO A 164 26.55 -15.86 -6.01
N ARG A 165 25.51 -16.70 -5.98
CA ARG A 165 24.57 -16.88 -7.11
C ARG A 165 23.87 -15.57 -7.47
N ASN A 166 23.71 -14.67 -6.51
CA ASN A 166 23.07 -13.36 -6.68
C ASN A 166 24.08 -12.24 -6.99
N ASP A 167 25.38 -12.52 -7.15
CA ASP A 167 26.38 -11.48 -7.45
C ASP A 167 26.07 -10.69 -8.71
N HIS A 168 25.52 -11.36 -9.73
CA HIS A 168 25.10 -10.70 -10.97
C HIS A 168 23.97 -9.68 -10.72
N LEU A 169 23.06 -9.97 -9.79
CA LEU A 169 21.96 -9.11 -9.41
C LEU A 169 22.47 -7.86 -8.70
N PHE A 170 23.32 -8.01 -7.68
CA PHE A 170 23.89 -6.86 -6.97
C PHE A 170 24.85 -6.04 -7.83
N ASN A 171 25.59 -6.66 -8.76
CA ASN A 171 26.33 -5.94 -9.79
C ASN A 171 25.42 -5.07 -10.66
N SER A 172 24.26 -5.61 -11.06
CA SER A 172 23.27 -4.87 -11.85
C SER A 172 22.68 -3.71 -11.04
N VAL A 173 22.29 -3.95 -9.78
CA VAL A 173 21.79 -2.91 -8.87
C VAL A 173 22.84 -1.81 -8.70
N ARG A 174 24.09 -2.16 -8.40
CA ARG A 174 25.17 -1.17 -8.28
C ARG A 174 25.33 -0.36 -9.56
N ASN A 175 25.36 -0.99 -10.73
CA ASN A 175 25.53 -0.27 -11.99
C ASN A 175 24.38 0.69 -12.26
N LEU A 176 23.14 0.28 -11.99
CA LEU A 176 21.97 1.15 -12.12
C LEU A 176 22.09 2.37 -11.20
N LEU A 177 22.43 2.16 -9.93
CA LEU A 177 22.48 3.25 -8.95
C LEU A 177 23.65 4.21 -9.19
N PHE A 178 24.85 3.68 -9.45
CA PHE A 178 26.10 4.47 -9.46
C PHE A 178 26.58 4.86 -10.86
N SER A 179 26.30 4.05 -11.88
CA SER A 179 26.82 4.28 -13.24
C SER A 179 25.75 4.80 -14.20
N GLU A 180 24.52 4.28 -14.12
CA GLU A 180 23.42 4.64 -15.03
C GLU A 180 22.48 5.69 -14.43
N ASN A 181 22.65 6.01 -13.14
CA ASN A 181 21.82 6.95 -12.39
C ASN A 181 20.31 6.62 -12.48
N GLN A 182 19.97 5.33 -12.52
CA GLN A 182 18.61 4.80 -12.57
C GLN A 182 18.11 4.49 -11.16
N ASN A 183 16.79 4.63 -10.95
CA ASN A 183 16.18 4.35 -9.66
C ASN A 183 15.74 2.88 -9.58
N VAL A 184 15.94 2.26 -8.42
CA VAL A 184 15.55 0.86 -8.13
C VAL A 184 14.58 0.82 -6.95
N ALA A 185 13.41 0.23 -7.10
CA ALA A 185 12.54 -0.05 -5.96
C ALA A 185 12.89 -1.42 -5.36
N LEU A 186 13.08 -1.48 -4.05
CA LEU A 186 13.18 -2.73 -3.29
C LEU A 186 11.82 -3.00 -2.66
N VAL A 187 11.10 -4.00 -3.18
CA VAL A 187 9.67 -4.21 -2.88
C VAL A 187 9.45 -5.54 -2.20
N THR A 188 8.73 -5.54 -1.08
CA THR A 188 8.38 -6.76 -0.34
C THR A 188 6.92 -6.81 0.09
N ASN A 189 6.45 -7.99 0.50
CA ASN A 189 5.17 -8.16 1.20
C ASN A 189 5.21 -7.52 2.60
N HIS A 190 4.06 -7.43 3.28
CA HIS A 190 3.93 -6.68 4.53
C HIS A 190 3.25 -7.49 5.63
N GLY A 191 3.93 -8.49 6.19
CA GLY A 191 3.47 -9.20 7.38
C GLY A 191 3.53 -8.31 8.63
N GLU A 192 4.73 -7.87 9.00
CA GLU A 192 4.99 -7.10 10.22
C GLU A 192 5.52 -5.69 9.94
N ILE A 193 5.57 -4.87 10.99
CA ILE A 193 6.06 -3.48 10.88
C ILE A 193 7.57 -3.40 10.62
N ILE A 194 8.33 -4.44 10.97
CA ILE A 194 9.79 -4.49 10.85
C ILE A 194 10.29 -5.08 9.52
N ASP A 195 9.41 -5.71 8.75
CA ASP A 195 9.71 -6.42 7.49
C ASP A 195 10.67 -5.66 6.57
N ILE A 196 10.28 -4.45 6.15
CA ILE A 196 11.09 -3.66 5.22
C ILE A 196 12.41 -3.21 5.85
N ALA A 197 12.45 -3.02 7.18
CA ALA A 197 13.68 -2.63 7.87
C ALA A 197 14.69 -3.78 7.88
N LEU A 198 14.23 -5.02 8.07
CA LEU A 198 15.07 -6.21 8.03
C LEU A 198 15.54 -6.52 6.61
N VAL A 199 14.65 -6.45 5.61
CA VAL A 199 15.01 -6.60 4.19
C VAL A 199 16.05 -5.56 3.80
N LEU A 200 15.89 -4.32 4.27
CA LEU A 200 16.85 -3.27 4.02
C LEU A 200 18.19 -3.53 4.73
N GLY A 201 18.17 -4.03 5.97
CA GLY A 201 19.38 -4.44 6.69
C GLY A 201 20.18 -5.49 5.92
N ALA A 202 19.51 -6.53 5.41
CA ALA A 202 20.16 -7.57 4.59
C ALA A 202 20.71 -7.01 3.27
N PHE A 203 19.97 -6.11 2.62
CA PHE A 203 20.42 -5.40 1.43
C PHE A 203 21.68 -4.57 1.68
N LEU A 204 21.72 -3.81 2.79
CA LEU A 204 22.86 -2.99 3.19
C LEU A 204 24.09 -3.86 3.45
N LEU A 205 23.94 -4.91 4.25
CA LEU A 205 25.04 -5.82 4.58
C LEU A 205 25.61 -6.49 3.33
N ALA A 206 24.75 -6.91 2.39
CA ALA A 206 25.22 -7.52 1.15
C ALA A 206 25.88 -6.52 0.19
N MET A 207 25.35 -5.31 0.04
CA MET A 207 25.94 -4.29 -0.84
C MET A 207 27.27 -3.75 -0.33
N CYS A 208 27.39 -3.59 1.00
CA CYS A 208 28.57 -3.04 1.67
C CYS A 208 29.49 -4.12 2.26
N ASP A 209 29.30 -5.38 1.88
CA ASP A 209 30.15 -6.48 2.32
C ASP A 209 31.63 -6.18 1.95
N PRO A 210 32.55 -6.16 2.93
CA PRO A 210 33.97 -5.90 2.68
C PRO A 210 34.61 -6.85 1.67
N ASP A 211 34.10 -8.07 1.52
CA ASP A 211 34.61 -9.07 0.59
C ASP A 211 33.94 -8.99 -0.79
N ARG A 212 32.84 -8.25 -0.92
CA ARG A 212 32.17 -8.00 -2.20
C ARG A 212 32.84 -6.86 -2.96
N THR A 213 33.06 -7.11 -4.24
CA THR A 213 33.59 -6.09 -5.15
C THR A 213 32.76 -6.03 -6.43
N PHE A 214 32.64 -4.84 -7.00
CA PHE A 214 31.83 -4.55 -8.17
C PHE A 214 32.69 -4.16 -9.38
N GLY A 215 32.34 -4.71 -10.53
CA GLY A 215 33.03 -4.45 -11.79
C GLY A 215 34.47 -4.96 -11.84
N VAL A 216 35.16 -4.65 -12.94
CA VAL A 216 36.51 -5.19 -13.23
C VAL A 216 37.60 -4.54 -12.36
N LEU A 217 37.36 -3.33 -11.86
CA LEU A 217 38.32 -2.58 -11.03
C LEU A 217 38.25 -2.94 -9.54
N GLY A 218 37.25 -3.75 -9.14
CA GLY A 218 37.06 -4.16 -7.77
C GLY A 218 36.52 -3.03 -6.87
N ASP A 219 35.60 -2.22 -7.38
CA ASP A 219 35.00 -1.11 -6.64
C ASP A 219 34.23 -1.66 -5.43
N ARG A 220 34.24 -0.91 -4.32
CA ARG A 220 33.43 -1.21 -3.13
C ARG A 220 32.37 -0.14 -2.96
N VAL A 221 31.28 -0.50 -2.27
CA VAL A 221 30.22 0.43 -1.92
C VAL A 221 30.31 0.66 -0.42
N GLU A 222 30.61 1.90 -0.03
CA GLU A 222 30.66 2.31 1.37
C GLU A 222 29.25 2.64 1.87
N LEU A 223 29.04 2.45 3.18
CA LEU A 223 27.73 2.70 3.81
C LEU A 223 27.28 4.15 3.63
N ASP A 224 28.18 5.12 3.78
CA ASP A 224 27.88 6.55 3.66
C ASP A 224 27.32 6.88 2.26
N ASP A 225 27.94 6.35 1.21
CA ASP A 225 27.52 6.57 -0.18
C ASP A 225 26.17 5.89 -0.48
N LEU A 226 25.92 4.73 0.12
CA LEU A 226 24.72 3.95 -0.13
C LEU A 226 23.52 4.48 0.68
N ALA A 227 23.72 4.83 1.94
CA ALA A 227 22.68 5.35 2.83
C ALA A 227 22.05 6.63 2.26
N ASP A 228 22.85 7.49 1.62
CA ASP A 228 22.38 8.70 0.95
C ASP A 228 21.49 8.43 -0.27
N ARG A 229 21.57 7.23 -0.84
CA ARG A 229 20.77 6.79 -2.00
C ARG A 229 19.56 5.98 -1.60
N ILE A 230 19.52 5.44 -0.39
CA ILE A 230 18.40 4.63 0.09
C ILE A 230 17.33 5.51 0.70
N ASN A 231 16.11 5.29 0.24
CA ASN A 231 14.91 5.95 0.73
C ASN A 231 13.94 4.86 1.18
N VAL A 232 13.52 4.88 2.44
CA VAL A 232 12.53 3.93 2.97
C VAL A 232 11.21 4.64 3.24
N LEU A 233 10.12 4.10 2.71
CA LEU A 233 8.77 4.62 2.95
C LEU A 233 8.10 3.80 4.05
N VAL A 234 7.88 4.45 5.20
CA VAL A 234 7.23 3.81 6.35
C VAL A 234 6.01 4.61 6.81
N SER A 235 5.19 3.99 7.66
CA SER A 235 4.13 4.72 8.33
C SER A 235 4.71 5.64 9.41
N ARG A 236 4.15 6.85 9.53
CA ARG A 236 4.47 7.81 10.59
C ARG A 236 4.26 7.22 11.99
N MET A 237 3.51 6.14 12.18
CA MET A 237 3.42 5.47 13.48
C MET A 237 4.76 4.97 14.01
N VAL A 238 5.76 4.74 13.15
CA VAL A 238 7.11 4.31 13.55
C VAL A 238 7.78 5.33 14.49
N VAL A 239 7.44 6.62 14.40
CA VAL A 239 7.97 7.66 15.29
C VAL A 239 7.58 7.45 16.76
N THR A 240 6.57 6.62 17.01
CA THR A 240 6.09 6.30 18.36
C THR A 240 6.72 5.03 18.93
N GLN A 241 7.67 4.43 18.21
CA GLN A 241 8.26 3.14 18.54
C GLN A 241 9.75 3.29 18.87
N ALA A 242 10.21 2.43 19.77
CA ALA A 242 11.61 2.27 20.12
C ALA A 242 11.99 0.78 20.09
N ALA A 243 13.20 0.48 19.64
CA ALA A 243 13.82 -0.83 19.70
C ALA A 243 14.99 -0.76 20.70
N LEU A 244 14.98 -1.61 21.73
CA LEU A 244 16.04 -1.64 22.77
C LEU A 244 16.28 -0.28 23.45
N GLY A 245 15.23 0.53 23.61
CA GLY A 245 15.34 1.88 24.19
C GLY A 245 15.87 2.96 23.24
N VAL A 246 16.15 2.61 21.99
CA VAL A 246 16.54 3.55 20.92
C VAL A 246 15.33 3.83 20.03
N PRO A 247 14.99 5.09 19.74
CA PRO A 247 13.94 5.42 18.78
C PRO A 247 14.10 4.66 17.46
N ALA A 248 13.02 4.01 16.99
CA ALA A 248 13.06 3.21 15.76
C ALA A 248 13.52 4.02 14.54
N MET A 249 13.21 5.31 14.52
CA MET A 249 13.70 6.25 13.51
C MET A 249 15.23 6.32 13.47
N GLN A 250 15.89 6.37 14.62
CA GLN A 250 17.35 6.44 14.68
C GLN A 250 18.00 5.13 14.19
N VAL A 251 17.34 3.99 14.38
CA VAL A 251 17.79 2.71 13.81
C VAL A 251 17.71 2.75 12.28
N LEU A 252 16.63 3.28 11.71
CA LEU A 252 16.47 3.40 10.26
C LEU A 252 17.47 4.39 9.64
N GLN A 253 17.82 5.47 10.36
CA GLN A 253 18.77 6.48 9.89
C GLN A 253 20.17 5.91 9.60
N ILE A 254 20.55 4.78 10.22
CA ILE A 254 21.87 4.15 10.01
C ILE A 254 22.11 3.83 8.53
N GLY A 255 21.06 3.47 7.79
CA GLY A 255 21.20 3.00 6.41
C GLY A 255 20.21 3.61 5.42
N ALA A 256 19.33 4.51 5.83
CA ALA A 256 18.33 5.09 4.94
C ALA A 256 17.83 6.47 5.35
N ARG A 257 17.51 7.25 4.33
CA ARG A 257 16.57 8.36 4.44
C ARG A 257 15.15 7.83 4.62
N THR A 258 14.46 8.26 5.67
CA THR A 258 13.12 7.77 5.97
C THR A 258 12.05 8.79 5.61
N PHE A 259 11.04 8.36 4.86
CA PHE A 259 9.86 9.15 4.50
C PHE A 259 8.63 8.65 5.26
N LEU A 260 7.93 9.58 5.91
CA LEU A 260 6.86 9.27 6.86
C LEU A 260 5.48 9.49 6.23
N SER A 261 4.76 8.41 5.98
CA SER A 261 3.40 8.44 5.42
C SER A 261 2.32 8.20 6.49
N ILE A 262 1.16 8.84 6.35
CA ILE A 262 -0.01 8.53 7.19
C ILE A 262 -0.97 7.63 6.38
N PRO A 263 -1.29 6.42 6.86
CA PRO A 263 -2.19 5.50 6.17
C PRO A 263 -3.56 6.13 5.87
N GLN A 264 -4.09 5.89 4.67
CA GLN A 264 -5.39 6.42 4.23
C GLN A 264 -6.57 5.47 4.51
N THR A 265 -6.29 4.22 4.90
CA THR A 265 -7.27 3.11 5.02
C THR A 265 -8.02 3.10 6.36
N ALA A 266 -8.79 2.03 6.63
CA ALA A 266 -9.63 1.82 7.82
C ALA A 266 -8.93 2.08 9.18
N SER A 267 -7.60 1.95 9.24
CA SER A 267 -6.79 2.32 10.42
C SER A 267 -6.95 3.80 10.81
N ARG A 268 -7.11 4.71 9.84
CA ARG A 268 -7.37 6.14 10.09
C ARG A 268 -8.71 6.38 10.79
N LYS A 269 -9.77 5.69 10.34
CA LYS A 269 -11.12 5.82 10.94
C LYS A 269 -11.15 5.42 12.41
N ARG A 270 -10.30 4.47 12.81
CA ARG A 270 -10.15 4.03 14.21
C ARG A 270 -9.42 5.06 15.08
N ALA A 271 -8.34 5.65 14.57
CA ALA A 271 -7.53 6.63 15.31
C ALA A 271 -8.15 8.04 15.37
N LYS A 272 -9.30 8.27 14.71
CA LYS A 272 -9.91 9.61 14.54
C LYS A 272 -8.91 10.65 14.01
N LEU A 273 -7.90 10.19 13.27
CA LEU A 273 -6.91 11.06 12.64
C LEU A 273 -7.62 11.90 11.58
N ASP A 274 -7.42 13.21 11.70
CA ASP A 274 -7.99 14.17 10.79
C ASP A 274 -7.57 13.87 9.34
N ALA A 275 -8.56 13.86 8.45
CA ALA A 275 -8.36 13.51 7.05
C ALA A 275 -7.50 14.57 6.34
N ASP A 276 -7.62 15.83 6.74
CA ASP A 276 -6.86 16.93 6.15
C ASP A 276 -5.39 16.86 6.57
N THR A 277 -5.10 16.55 7.84
CA THR A 277 -3.75 16.26 8.34
C THR A 277 -3.10 15.11 7.58
N SER A 278 -3.81 13.99 7.42
CA SER A 278 -3.31 12.82 6.68
C SER A 278 -3.03 13.15 5.21
N ARG A 279 -3.91 13.93 4.56
CA ARG A 279 -3.72 14.40 3.19
C ARG A 279 -2.50 15.33 3.10
N ALA A 280 -2.39 16.31 4.00
CA ALA A 280 -1.30 17.28 4.03
C ALA A 280 0.06 16.58 4.19
N ASN A 281 0.21 15.69 5.19
CA ASN A 281 1.44 14.91 5.39
C ASN A 281 1.83 14.17 4.10
N ASN A 282 0.89 13.47 3.48
CA ASN A 282 1.18 12.68 2.29
C ASN A 282 1.42 13.51 1.02
N ILE A 283 0.96 14.77 0.95
CA ILE A 283 1.31 15.71 -0.11
C ILE A 283 2.77 16.13 0.07
N VAL A 284 3.14 16.61 1.26
CA VAL A 284 4.51 17.09 1.53
C VAL A 284 5.50 15.93 1.39
N MET A 285 5.22 14.77 2.00
CA MET A 285 6.09 13.59 1.92
C MET A 285 6.33 13.15 0.47
N ARG A 286 5.29 13.07 -0.37
CA ARG A 286 5.45 12.68 -1.78
C ARG A 286 6.21 13.71 -2.59
N HIS A 287 6.07 14.99 -2.27
CA HIS A 287 6.85 16.03 -2.91
C HIS A 287 8.34 15.86 -2.58
N GLU A 288 8.70 15.76 -1.30
CA GLU A 288 10.09 15.56 -0.86
C GLU A 288 10.70 14.27 -1.42
N LEU A 289 9.94 13.17 -1.43
CA LEU A 289 10.37 11.90 -2.03
C LEU A 289 10.56 12.05 -3.55
N GLY A 290 9.63 12.73 -4.22
CA GLY A 290 9.73 13.01 -5.65
C GLY A 290 10.97 13.83 -6.01
N GLU A 291 11.31 14.86 -5.22
CA GLU A 291 12.54 15.62 -5.39
C GLU A 291 13.79 14.76 -5.22
N GLN A 292 13.76 13.82 -4.27
CA GLN A 292 14.87 12.90 -4.05
C GLN A 292 15.04 11.90 -5.20
N LEU A 293 13.95 11.25 -5.64
CA LEU A 293 13.97 10.31 -6.76
C LEU A 293 14.33 10.99 -8.08
N ALA A 294 13.99 12.27 -8.26
CA ALA A 294 14.38 13.05 -9.44
C ALA A 294 15.90 13.25 -9.59
N LYS A 295 16.69 13.05 -8.52
CA LYS A 295 18.16 13.05 -8.61
C LYS A 295 18.72 11.86 -9.38
N GLY A 296 17.94 10.78 -9.47
CA GLY A 296 18.38 9.51 -10.04
C GLY A 296 19.32 8.73 -9.11
N GLY A 297 19.58 7.48 -9.46
CA GLY A 297 20.50 6.61 -8.73
C GLY A 297 20.06 6.33 -7.29
N GLN A 298 18.75 6.29 -7.03
CA GLN A 298 18.15 6.09 -5.73
C GLN A 298 17.56 4.69 -5.57
N VAL A 299 17.59 4.17 -4.35
CA VAL A 299 16.77 3.02 -3.93
C VAL A 299 15.51 3.52 -3.24
N LEU A 300 14.35 2.95 -3.58
CA LEU A 300 13.11 3.11 -2.83
C LEU A 300 12.70 1.77 -2.20
N ALA A 301 12.94 1.64 -0.90
CA ALA A 301 12.54 0.49 -0.11
C ALA A 301 11.10 0.65 0.42
N MET A 302 10.22 -0.29 0.10
CA MET A 302 8.83 -0.23 0.54
C MET A 302 8.13 -1.59 0.60
N ALA A 303 7.21 -1.71 1.54
CA ALA A 303 6.17 -2.75 1.50
C ALA A 303 4.98 -2.21 0.69
N ALA A 304 4.88 -2.60 -0.58
CA ALA A 304 4.13 -1.82 -1.58
C ALA A 304 2.61 -1.79 -1.36
N SER A 305 2.07 -2.80 -0.68
CA SER A 305 0.66 -2.89 -0.33
C SER A 305 0.20 -1.78 0.65
N GLY A 306 1.13 -1.09 1.32
CA GLY A 306 0.88 0.07 2.20
C GLY A 306 0.04 -0.24 3.44
N SER A 307 -0.27 -1.51 3.66
CA SER A 307 -1.03 -2.01 4.80
C SER A 307 -0.66 -3.47 5.07
N GLN A 308 -0.71 -3.87 6.33
CA GLN A 308 -0.36 -5.23 6.72
C GLN A 308 -1.23 -6.26 6.00
N ASP A 309 -0.58 -7.33 5.57
CA ASP A 309 -1.19 -8.50 4.97
C ASP A 309 -2.06 -9.23 6.01
N LEU A 310 -3.08 -9.93 5.53
CA LEU A 310 -4.08 -10.56 6.39
C LEU A 310 -3.87 -12.06 6.41
N SER A 311 -3.48 -12.56 7.57
CA SER A 311 -3.46 -14.00 7.85
C SER A 311 -4.82 -14.46 8.37
N LEU A 312 -5.39 -15.49 7.75
CA LEU A 312 -6.59 -16.17 8.24
C LEU A 312 -6.21 -17.56 8.74
N ALA A 313 -6.56 -17.86 10.00
CA ALA A 313 -6.37 -19.20 10.56
C ALA A 313 -7.37 -20.21 9.96
N ALA A 314 -6.93 -21.47 9.84
CA ALA A 314 -7.69 -22.61 9.31
C ALA A 314 -9.16 -22.70 9.79
N GLY A 315 -9.43 -22.45 11.07
CA GLY A 315 -10.78 -22.53 11.66
C GLY A 315 -11.72 -21.36 11.35
N LEU A 316 -11.19 -20.23 10.86
CA LEU A 316 -11.95 -19.01 10.54
C LEU A 316 -12.48 -18.99 9.11
N MET A 317 -11.86 -19.80 8.25
CA MET A 317 -12.25 -19.96 6.85
C MET A 317 -13.68 -20.50 6.71
N THR A 318 -14.21 -21.28 7.65
CA THR A 318 -15.51 -21.97 7.49
C THR A 318 -16.71 -21.06 7.17
N LYS A 319 -16.69 -19.78 7.56
CA LYS A 319 -17.74 -18.81 7.19
C LYS A 319 -17.46 -18.10 5.85
N ALA A 320 -16.20 -17.84 5.50
CA ALA A 320 -15.79 -17.32 4.19
C ALA A 320 -15.90 -18.39 3.08
N ARG A 321 -15.78 -19.68 3.45
CA ARG A 321 -15.85 -20.89 2.58
C ARG A 321 -17.11 -20.94 1.72
N ASN A 322 -18.28 -20.62 2.28
CA ASN A 322 -19.56 -20.69 1.56
C ASN A 322 -19.68 -19.62 0.44
N SER A 323 -18.96 -18.50 0.55
CA SER A 323 -18.86 -17.48 -0.50
C SER A 323 -17.84 -17.86 -1.57
N TRP A 324 -16.75 -18.52 -1.17
CA TRP A 324 -15.63 -18.95 -2.03
C TRP A 324 -16.02 -20.06 -3.00
N LEU A 325 -16.68 -21.11 -2.49
CA LEU A 325 -17.23 -22.25 -3.27
C LEU A 325 -18.18 -21.82 -4.39
N LYS A 326 -18.91 -20.70 -4.20
CA LYS A 326 -19.87 -20.21 -5.20
C LYS A 326 -19.23 -19.44 -6.36
N ARG A 327 -17.98 -18.97 -6.25
CA ARG A 327 -17.39 -18.02 -7.21
C ARG A 327 -16.22 -18.57 -8.02
N ARG A 328 -15.35 -19.40 -7.44
CA ARG A 328 -14.13 -19.88 -8.13
C ARG A 328 -14.16 -21.34 -8.55
N GLY A 329 -15.13 -22.13 -8.07
CA GLY A 329 -15.23 -23.56 -8.39
C GLY A 329 -14.21 -24.46 -7.69
N ASP A 330 -13.21 -23.88 -7.01
CA ASP A 330 -12.21 -24.59 -6.22
C ASP A 330 -12.57 -24.62 -4.75
N GLU A 331 -12.30 -25.74 -4.10
CA GLU A 331 -12.46 -25.92 -2.66
C GLU A 331 -11.27 -25.25 -1.95
N PRO A 332 -11.49 -24.31 -0.99
CA PRO A 332 -10.38 -23.64 -0.33
C PRO A 332 -9.60 -24.61 0.53
N PRO A 333 -8.26 -24.50 0.54
CA PRO A 333 -7.44 -25.32 1.41
C PRO A 333 -7.90 -25.18 2.86
N GLU A 334 -7.85 -26.27 3.61
CA GLU A 334 -8.22 -26.26 5.03
C GLU A 334 -7.24 -25.47 5.90
N GLU A 335 -6.13 -25.04 5.30
CA GLU A 335 -4.96 -24.45 5.91
C GLU A 335 -5.08 -22.92 6.06
N SER A 336 -4.16 -22.33 6.84
CA SER A 336 -4.06 -20.88 6.95
C SER A 336 -3.73 -20.23 5.61
N THR A 337 -4.31 -19.06 5.32
CA THR A 337 -4.04 -18.31 4.09
C THR A 337 -3.46 -16.94 4.41
N LEU A 338 -2.56 -16.45 3.55
CA LEU A 338 -2.03 -15.09 3.59
C LEU A 338 -2.63 -14.27 2.44
N HIS A 339 -3.12 -13.07 2.75
CA HIS A 339 -3.75 -12.19 1.77
C HIS A 339 -3.01 -10.85 1.66
N LEU A 340 -2.34 -10.64 0.52
CA LEU A 340 -1.62 -9.41 0.22
C LEU A 340 -2.61 -8.34 -0.26
N GLN A 341 -2.45 -7.12 0.27
CA GLN A 341 -3.35 -6.01 -0.02
C GLN A 341 -3.08 -5.43 -1.42
N PRO A 342 -4.10 -4.85 -2.10
CA PRO A 342 -3.95 -4.27 -3.43
C PRO A 342 -3.01 -3.07 -3.44
N LEU A 343 -2.45 -2.82 -4.62
CA LEU A 343 -1.70 -1.59 -4.87
C LEU A 343 -2.68 -0.45 -5.15
N TYR A 344 -2.45 0.69 -4.50
CA TYR A 344 -3.18 1.92 -4.79
C TYR A 344 -2.43 2.75 -5.84
N ASP A 345 -3.14 3.59 -6.60
CA ASP A 345 -2.56 4.46 -7.65
C ASP A 345 -1.34 5.25 -7.18
N GLY A 346 -1.36 5.72 -5.93
CA GLY A 346 -0.23 6.44 -5.34
C GLY A 346 1.03 5.58 -5.24
N THR A 347 0.88 4.30 -4.87
CA THR A 347 1.98 3.34 -4.79
C THR A 347 2.47 2.96 -6.19
N ILE A 348 1.55 2.69 -7.13
CA ILE A 348 1.90 2.38 -8.52
C ILE A 348 2.72 3.52 -9.13
N LYS A 349 2.33 4.78 -8.89
CA LYS A 349 3.09 5.95 -9.34
C LYS A 349 4.50 6.01 -8.73
N LEU A 350 4.66 5.65 -7.46
CA LEU A 350 5.97 5.60 -6.80
C LEU A 350 6.84 4.47 -7.38
N MET A 351 6.31 3.26 -7.50
CA MET A 351 7.03 2.14 -8.12
C MET A 351 7.46 2.47 -9.55
N ARG A 352 6.61 3.12 -10.33
CA ARG A 352 6.92 3.55 -11.71
C ARG A 352 7.84 4.77 -11.80
N SER A 353 8.06 5.49 -10.70
CA SER A 353 9.12 6.50 -10.62
C SER A 353 10.49 5.87 -10.39
N CYS A 354 10.52 4.57 -10.10
CA CYS A 354 11.69 3.73 -10.23
C CYS A 354 11.65 3.04 -11.60
N ASP A 355 12.79 2.99 -12.27
CA ASP A 355 12.93 2.36 -13.60
C ASP A 355 12.93 0.83 -13.47
N TYR A 356 13.39 0.33 -12.33
CA TYR A 356 13.52 -1.08 -12.02
C TYR A 356 12.95 -1.42 -10.64
N VAL A 357 12.53 -2.67 -10.47
CA VAL A 357 12.08 -3.23 -9.20
C VAL A 357 12.87 -4.50 -8.91
N LEU A 358 13.41 -4.61 -7.70
CA LEU A 358 13.92 -5.83 -7.09
C LEU A 358 12.85 -6.33 -6.10
N PRO A 359 12.08 -7.38 -6.47
CA PRO A 359 11.08 -7.93 -5.58
C PRO A 359 11.70 -8.93 -4.59
N VAL A 360 11.18 -8.94 -3.36
CA VAL A 360 11.63 -9.81 -2.28
C VAL A 360 10.41 -10.37 -1.55
N ALA A 361 10.24 -11.69 -1.56
CA ALA A 361 9.22 -12.36 -0.76
C ALA A 361 9.83 -12.80 0.57
N ILE A 362 9.20 -12.45 1.70
CA ILE A 362 9.68 -12.82 3.03
C ILE A 362 8.58 -13.40 3.91
N SER A 363 9.00 -14.22 4.87
CA SER A 363 8.20 -14.65 6.01
C SER A 363 9.10 -14.65 7.24
N LEU A 364 8.66 -13.95 8.29
CA LEU A 364 9.31 -13.96 9.61
C LEU A 364 8.64 -14.97 10.57
N ASP A 365 7.63 -15.72 10.10
CA ASP A 365 6.99 -16.78 10.89
C ASP A 365 8.03 -17.84 11.26
N PRO A 366 8.32 -18.07 12.56
CA PRO A 366 9.31 -19.05 12.99
C PRO A 366 9.01 -20.49 12.52
N ALA A 367 7.75 -20.80 12.22
CA ALA A 367 7.38 -22.11 11.69
C ALA A 367 7.73 -22.27 10.20
N ARG A 368 7.74 -21.16 9.46
CA ARG A 368 7.88 -21.12 8.00
C ARG A 368 8.66 -19.87 7.55
N PRO A 369 9.90 -19.66 8.02
CA PRO A 369 10.65 -18.45 7.69
C PRO A 369 11.22 -18.55 6.27
N CYS A 370 11.19 -17.46 5.52
CA CYS A 370 11.76 -17.43 4.17
C CYS A 370 12.24 -16.04 3.75
N CYS A 371 13.16 -16.02 2.78
CA CYS A 371 13.50 -14.87 1.97
C CYS A 371 13.83 -15.34 0.56
N VAL A 372 13.08 -14.85 -0.43
CA VAL A 372 13.29 -15.16 -1.84
C VAL A 372 13.52 -13.87 -2.60
N LEU A 373 14.69 -13.74 -3.20
CA LEU A 373 15.04 -12.65 -4.10
C LEU A 373 14.56 -12.96 -5.51
N GLY A 374 13.86 -12.01 -6.14
CA GLY A 374 13.49 -12.11 -7.53
C GLY A 374 14.50 -11.46 -8.46
N GLU A 375 14.20 -11.55 -9.75
CA GLU A 375 14.99 -10.88 -10.78
C GLU A 375 14.66 -9.38 -10.84
N LEU A 376 15.65 -8.60 -11.26
CA LEU A 376 15.47 -7.18 -11.47
C LEU A 376 14.53 -6.95 -12.67
N THR A 377 13.35 -6.40 -12.39
CA THR A 377 12.29 -6.22 -13.37
C THR A 377 12.20 -4.76 -13.79
N LYS A 378 12.30 -4.48 -15.10
CA LYS A 378 12.09 -3.12 -15.64
C LYS A 378 10.61 -2.76 -15.63
N MET A 379 10.27 -1.58 -15.13
CA MET A 379 8.90 -1.08 -15.11
C MET A 379 8.58 -0.31 -16.39
N THR A 380 7.55 -0.73 -17.11
CA THR A 380 7.10 -0.07 -18.34
C THR A 380 5.66 0.42 -18.21
N GLU A 381 4.79 -0.42 -17.67
CA GLU A 381 3.35 -0.20 -17.56
C GLU A 381 2.89 -0.33 -16.11
N ALA A 382 1.65 0.09 -15.83
CA ALA A 382 1.08 -0.05 -14.49
C ALA A 382 0.93 -1.53 -14.08
N ASP A 383 0.60 -2.39 -15.04
CA ASP A 383 0.40 -3.82 -14.82
C ASP A 383 1.71 -4.54 -14.39
N ASP A 384 2.89 -3.99 -14.71
CA ASP A 384 4.16 -4.53 -14.21
C ASP A 384 4.21 -4.52 -12.68
N CYS A 385 3.61 -3.51 -12.04
CA CYS A 385 3.57 -3.42 -10.58
C CYS A 385 2.72 -4.55 -9.98
N HIS A 386 1.60 -4.90 -10.62
CA HIS A 386 0.76 -6.01 -10.21
C HIS A 386 1.45 -7.36 -10.44
N ARG A 387 2.13 -7.53 -11.58
CA ARG A 387 2.95 -8.72 -11.87
C ARG A 387 4.04 -8.95 -10.81
N VAL A 388 4.70 -7.88 -10.36
CA VAL A 388 5.65 -7.95 -9.25
C VAL A 388 5.00 -8.50 -7.98
N MET A 389 3.82 -8.00 -7.62
CA MET A 389 3.10 -8.47 -6.42
C MET A 389 2.58 -9.91 -6.56
N ASP A 390 2.13 -10.31 -7.76
CA ASP A 390 1.80 -11.71 -8.05
C ASP A 390 3.03 -12.62 -7.88
N TRP A 391 4.19 -12.17 -8.35
CA TRP A 391 5.45 -12.90 -8.16
C TRP A 391 5.80 -13.04 -6.68
N ILE A 392 5.68 -11.96 -5.90
CA ILE A 392 5.95 -12.00 -4.44
C ILE A 392 5.01 -13.00 -3.76
N ALA A 393 3.72 -12.98 -4.09
CA ALA A 393 2.75 -13.92 -3.54
C ALA A 393 3.08 -15.37 -3.91
N HIS A 394 3.43 -15.62 -5.17
CA HIS A 394 3.80 -16.95 -5.64
C HIS A 394 5.08 -17.47 -4.98
N ALA A 395 6.15 -16.67 -4.96
CA ALA A 395 7.41 -17.02 -4.32
C ALA A 395 7.26 -17.26 -2.81
N HIS A 396 6.43 -16.45 -2.14
CA HIS A 396 6.08 -16.67 -0.74
C HIS A 396 5.36 -18.02 -0.54
N GLN A 397 4.36 -18.34 -1.38
CA GLN A 397 3.63 -19.60 -1.29
C GLN A 397 4.54 -20.81 -1.56
N GLU A 398 5.42 -20.75 -2.56
CA GLU A 398 6.35 -21.84 -2.86
C GLU A 398 7.33 -22.08 -1.71
N ALA A 399 7.83 -21.02 -1.08
CA ALA A 399 8.81 -21.13 -0.01
C ALA A 399 8.21 -21.53 1.36
N THR A 400 6.96 -21.15 1.62
CA THR A 400 6.31 -21.38 2.94
C THR A 400 5.25 -22.47 2.91
N GLU A 401 4.85 -22.94 1.72
CA GLU A 401 3.68 -23.80 1.51
C GLU A 401 2.37 -23.20 2.04
N VAL A 402 2.34 -21.88 2.36
CA VAL A 402 1.12 -21.18 2.78
C VAL A 402 0.42 -20.64 1.54
N PRO A 403 -0.84 -21.00 1.27
CA PRO A 403 -1.61 -20.39 0.20
C PRO A 403 -1.62 -18.86 0.33
N THR A 404 -1.04 -18.19 -0.67
CA THR A 404 -0.78 -16.75 -0.62
C THR A 404 -1.45 -16.06 -1.79
N ILE A 405 -2.37 -15.15 -1.48
CA ILE A 405 -3.28 -14.55 -2.46
C ILE A 405 -3.00 -13.05 -2.53
N TYR A 406 -2.54 -12.59 -3.70
CA TYR A 406 -2.52 -11.17 -4.00
C TYR A 406 -3.86 -10.71 -4.58
N HIS A 407 -4.39 -9.61 -4.03
CA HIS A 407 -5.59 -8.97 -4.53
C HIS A 407 -5.21 -7.78 -5.41
N TRP A 408 -5.56 -7.81 -6.70
CA TRP A 408 -5.29 -6.68 -7.60
C TRP A 408 -6.12 -5.44 -7.27
N HIS A 409 -7.34 -5.65 -6.75
CA HIS A 409 -8.29 -4.60 -6.43
C HIS A 409 -8.94 -4.85 -5.06
N GLU A 410 -9.56 -3.81 -4.52
CA GLU A 410 -10.52 -3.97 -3.43
C GLU A 410 -11.70 -4.82 -3.94
N ASP A 411 -11.85 -6.03 -3.41
CA ASP A 411 -12.91 -6.95 -3.76
C ASP A 411 -13.73 -7.38 -2.53
N ASP A 412 -14.89 -8.00 -2.78
CA ASP A 412 -15.76 -8.50 -1.71
C ASP A 412 -15.04 -9.50 -0.80
N LEU A 413 -14.11 -10.28 -1.35
CA LEU A 413 -13.39 -11.33 -0.62
C LEU A 413 -12.46 -10.68 0.40
N LEU A 414 -11.63 -9.73 -0.03
CA LEU A 414 -10.75 -8.94 0.82
C LEU A 414 -11.56 -8.17 1.87
N THR A 415 -12.72 -7.63 1.50
CA THR A 415 -13.63 -6.97 2.44
C THR A 415 -14.12 -7.95 3.52
N GLN A 416 -14.50 -9.17 3.14
CA GLN A 416 -14.90 -10.22 4.07
C GLN A 416 -13.73 -10.68 4.95
N VAL A 417 -12.55 -10.91 4.37
CA VAL A 417 -11.31 -11.28 5.05
C VAL A 417 -10.94 -10.22 6.10
N ARG A 418 -10.97 -8.93 5.73
CA ARG A 418 -10.76 -7.80 6.65
C ARG A 418 -11.77 -7.82 7.79
N SER A 419 -13.06 -7.97 7.49
CA SER A 419 -14.10 -8.02 8.52
C SER A 419 -13.90 -9.17 9.51
N LEU A 420 -13.48 -10.34 9.03
CA LEU A 420 -13.19 -11.50 9.88
C LEU A 420 -11.94 -11.28 10.71
N ALA A 421 -10.85 -10.80 10.10
CA ALA A 421 -9.62 -10.46 10.80
C ALA A 421 -9.88 -9.41 11.89
N GLU A 422 -10.79 -8.46 11.66
CA GLU A 422 -11.19 -7.45 12.64
C GLU A 422 -12.11 -7.98 13.75
N SER A 423 -13.01 -8.92 13.46
CA SER A 423 -13.96 -9.44 14.46
C SER A 423 -13.31 -10.30 15.53
N PHE A 424 -12.16 -10.91 15.24
CA PHE A 424 -11.40 -11.74 16.18
C PHE A 424 -10.32 -10.98 16.95
N ARG A 425 -10.10 -9.70 16.61
CA ARG A 425 -9.12 -8.81 17.27
C ARG A 425 -9.77 -7.87 18.30
N ARG A 426 -11.06 -8.08 18.61
CA ARG A 426 -11.80 -7.49 19.75
C ARG A 426 -12.09 -8.59 20.75
#